data_AF-A0A378X2G4-F1
#
_entry.id   AF-A0A378X2G4-F1
#
_cell.length_a   1.000
_cell.length_b   1.000
_cell.length_c   1.000
_cell.angle_alpha   90.00
_cell.angle_beta   90.00
_cell.angle_gamma   90.00
#
_symmetry.space_group_name_H-M   'P 1'
#
loop_
_entity.id
_entity.type
_entity.pdbx_description
1 polymer ?
#
loop_
_entity_poly.entity_id
_entity_poly.type
_entity_poly.pdbx_seq_one_letter_code
_entity_poly.pdbx_strand_id
1 'polypeptide(L)'
;MREAFVTARQLEHAMSATDLDPAGALHDYSRNLRALVDRERLPDMAALLDSGLFDAVQPAEADPDSDFAFGLDLVLDGVAATIAAAGR
;
A
#
# COMPACT_ATOMS: atom_id res chain seq x y z
N MET A 1 19.08 -13.18 -5.57
CA MET A 1 18.38 -14.25 -4.83
C MET A 1 18.85 -14.35 -3.37
N ARG A 2 20.13 -14.66 -3.09
CA ARG A 2 20.62 -14.81 -1.69
C ARG A 2 20.49 -13.55 -0.84
N GLU A 3 20.79 -12.37 -1.41
CA GLU A 3 20.73 -11.12 -0.66
C GLU A 3 19.30 -10.73 -0.26
N ALA A 4 18.33 -10.83 -1.17
CA ALA A 4 16.93 -10.56 -0.88
C ALA A 4 16.37 -11.42 0.28
N PHE A 5 16.78 -12.70 0.35
CA PHE A 5 16.40 -13.59 1.45
C PHE A 5 17.01 -13.16 2.79
N VAL A 6 18.28 -12.75 2.80
CA VAL A 6 18.94 -12.25 4.03
C VAL A 6 18.27 -10.96 4.51
N THR A 7 17.96 -10.04 3.60
CA THR A 7 17.26 -8.79 3.93
C THR A 7 15.88 -9.06 4.51
N ALA A 8 15.08 -9.93 3.89
CA ALA A 8 13.75 -10.29 4.39
C ALA A 8 13.83 -10.88 5.81
N ARG A 9 14.78 -11.80 6.05
CA ARG A 9 14.96 -12.43 7.37
C ARG A 9 15.42 -11.44 8.45
N GLN A 10 16.26 -10.47 8.09
CA GLN A 10 16.71 -9.41 8.99
C GLN A 10 15.56 -8.49 9.38
N LEU A 11 14.69 -8.15 8.43
CA LEU A 11 13.50 -7.33 8.68
C LEU A 11 12.53 -8.05 9.62
N GLU A 12 12.27 -9.34 9.39
CA GLU A 12 11.41 -10.17 10.23
C GLU A 12 11.95 -10.31 11.67
N HIS A 13 13.27 -10.49 11.82
CA HIS A 13 13.93 -10.51 13.13
C HIS A 13 13.85 -9.15 13.85
N ALA A 14 14.00 -8.05 13.11
CA ALA A 14 13.89 -6.72 13.69
C ALA A 14 12.45 -6.43 14.14
N MET A 15 11.45 -6.76 13.31
CA MET A 15 10.04 -6.58 13.65
C MET A 15 9.65 -7.41 14.87
N SER A 16 10.06 -8.68 14.95
CA SER A 16 9.77 -9.55 16.09
C SER A 16 10.52 -9.20 17.38
N ALA A 17 11.68 -8.52 17.28
CA ALA A 17 12.41 -7.99 18.43
C ALA A 17 11.81 -6.69 18.99
N THR A 18 10.92 -6.04 18.23
CA THR A 18 10.21 -4.85 18.66
C THR A 18 8.82 -5.27 19.14
N ASP A 19 8.42 -4.89 20.35
CA ASP A 19 7.08 -5.20 20.90
C ASP A 19 6.02 -4.23 20.31
N LEU A 20 6.04 -4.13 18.98
CA LEU A 20 5.45 -3.03 18.24
C LEU A 20 4.45 -3.63 17.25
N ASP A 21 3.16 -3.40 17.52
CA ASP A 21 2.09 -3.80 16.62
C ASP A 21 2.24 -3.02 15.29
N PRO A 22 2.53 -3.69 14.14
CA PRO A 22 2.73 -3.01 12.87
C PRO A 22 1.50 -2.21 12.41
N ALA A 23 0.30 -2.71 12.70
CA ALA A 23 -0.94 -2.02 12.35
C ALA A 23 -1.11 -0.75 13.20
N GLY A 24 -0.93 -0.85 14.51
CA GLY A 24 -0.90 0.30 15.42
C GLY A 24 0.18 1.33 15.07
N ALA A 25 1.37 0.88 14.65
CA ALA A 25 2.45 1.76 14.24
C ALA A 25 2.13 2.57 13.00
N LEU A 26 1.52 1.94 12.00
CA LEU A 26 1.12 2.60 10.76
C LEU A 26 -0.05 3.58 11.00
N HIS A 27 -0.98 3.21 11.88
CA HIS A 27 -2.06 4.08 12.33
C HIS A 27 -1.52 5.31 13.10
N ASP A 28 -0.56 5.11 14.00
CA ASP A 28 0.08 6.21 14.72
C ASP A 28 0.85 7.13 13.78
N TYR A 29 1.49 6.56 12.76
CA TYR A 29 2.18 7.30 11.70
C TYR A 29 1.20 8.15 10.87
N SER A 30 0.07 7.60 10.41
CA SER A 30 -0.94 8.36 9.64
C SER A 30 -1.49 9.52 10.47
N ARG A 31 -1.79 9.29 11.74
CA ARG A 31 -2.24 10.32 12.69
C ARG A 31 -1.22 11.44 12.85
N ASN A 32 0.05 11.09 13.06
CA ASN A 32 1.12 12.06 13.21
C ASN A 32 1.34 12.87 11.93
N LEU A 33 1.26 12.22 10.77
CA LEU A 33 1.41 12.89 9.47
C LEU A 33 0.30 13.93 9.25
N ARG A 34 -0.94 13.64 9.63
CA ARG A 34 -2.06 14.59 9.58
C ARG A 34 -1.81 15.88 10.38
N ALA A 35 -1.05 15.80 11.47
CA ALA A 35 -0.67 16.97 12.27
C ALA A 35 0.50 17.77 11.67
N LEU A 36 1.31 17.15 10.81
CA LEU A 36 2.48 17.78 10.17
C LEU A 36 2.16 18.39 8.80
N VAL A 37 1.13 17.88 8.12
CA VAL A 37 0.74 18.40 6.80
C VAL A 37 0.14 19.81 6.95
N ASP A 38 0.79 20.77 6.29
CA ASP A 38 0.26 22.11 6.09
C ASP A 38 -0.86 22.08 5.03
N ARG A 39 -2.10 22.35 5.46
CA ARG A 39 -3.30 22.30 4.62
C ARG A 39 -3.32 23.37 3.53
N GLU A 40 -2.71 24.53 3.76
CA GLU A 40 -2.69 25.60 2.75
C GLU A 40 -1.69 25.30 1.65
N ARG A 41 -0.59 24.62 1.99
CA ARG A 41 0.45 24.26 1.03
C ARG A 41 0.19 22.93 0.32
N LEU A 42 -0.51 21.99 0.97
CA LEU A 42 -0.72 20.61 0.48
C LEU A 42 -2.19 20.17 0.67
N PRO A 43 -3.15 20.82 -0.02
CA PRO A 43 -4.57 20.55 0.18
C PRO A 43 -4.98 19.11 -0.19
N ASP A 44 -4.41 18.55 -1.27
CA ASP A 44 -4.74 17.20 -1.72
C ASP A 44 -4.25 16.13 -0.74
N MET A 45 -3.07 16.33 -0.12
CA MET A 45 -2.58 15.42 0.91
C MET A 45 -3.40 15.50 2.19
N ALA A 46 -3.80 16.70 2.59
CA ALA A 46 -4.69 16.86 3.73
C ALA A 46 -6.03 16.14 3.49
N ALA A 47 -6.61 16.29 2.29
CA ALA A 47 -7.84 15.59 1.92
C ALA A 47 -7.66 14.06 1.91
N LEU A 48 -6.53 13.56 1.39
CA LEU A 48 -6.23 12.13 1.37
C LEU A 48 -6.05 11.58 2.80
N LEU A 49 -5.35 12.29 3.67
CA LEU A 49 -5.17 11.88 5.07
C LEU A 49 -6.49 11.94 5.85
N ASP A 50 -7.36 12.93 5.58
CA ASP A 50 -8.67 13.05 6.22
C ASP A 50 -9.69 12.00 5.70
N SER A 51 -9.43 11.37 4.54
CA SER A 51 -10.32 10.35 3.97
C SER A 51 -10.38 9.05 4.78
N GLY A 52 -9.46 8.85 5.74
CA GLY A 52 -9.36 7.62 6.53
C GLY A 52 -8.75 6.44 5.77
N LEU A 53 -8.30 6.63 4.53
CA LEU A 53 -7.67 5.60 3.69
C LEU A 53 -6.53 4.86 4.41
N PHE A 54 -5.74 5.58 5.22
CA PHE A 54 -4.60 5.03 5.94
C PHE A 54 -4.92 4.52 7.35
N ASP A 55 -6.15 4.73 7.82
CA ASP A 55 -6.55 4.38 9.20
C ASP A 55 -7.03 2.93 9.28
N ALA A 56 -7.39 2.33 8.15
CA ALA A 56 -7.76 0.93 8.04
C ALA A 56 -6.58 0.10 7.50
N VAL A 57 -5.81 -0.51 8.40
CA VAL A 57 -5.10 -1.75 8.05
C VAL A 57 -6.16 -2.84 8.09
N GLN A 58 -6.90 -2.99 7.00
CA GLN A 58 -7.74 -4.18 6.85
C GLN A 58 -6.79 -5.37 6.98
N PRO A 59 -7.08 -6.36 7.85
CA PRO A 59 -6.41 -7.64 7.74
C PRO A 59 -6.50 -8.03 6.28
N ALA A 60 -5.41 -8.54 5.69
CA ALA A 60 -5.47 -9.17 4.39
C ALA A 60 -6.36 -10.41 4.52
N GLU A 61 -7.68 -10.22 4.55
CA GLU A 61 -8.68 -11.27 4.41
C GLU A 61 -8.81 -11.66 2.94
N ALA A 62 -8.33 -10.79 2.03
CA ALA A 62 -8.18 -11.11 0.62
C ALA A 62 -6.99 -12.03 0.42
N ASP A 63 -7.24 -13.14 -0.26
CA ASP A 63 -6.20 -14.03 -0.78
C ASP A 63 -5.27 -13.20 -1.70
N PRO A 64 -3.98 -13.00 -1.34
CA PRO A 64 -3.08 -12.16 -2.11
C PRO A 64 -2.92 -12.61 -3.56
N ASP A 65 -3.15 -13.90 -3.85
CA ASP A 65 -3.13 -14.41 -5.22
C ASP A 65 -4.34 -13.92 -6.02
N SER A 66 -5.50 -13.74 -5.37
CA SER A 66 -6.73 -13.25 -6.01
C SER A 66 -6.68 -11.76 -6.35
N ASP A 67 -6.12 -10.93 -5.47
CA ASP A 67 -5.93 -9.49 -5.72
C ASP A 67 -4.91 -9.26 -6.84
N PHE A 68 -3.84 -10.05 -6.87
CA PHE A 68 -2.85 -10.00 -7.94
C PHE A 68 -3.45 -10.41 -9.29
N ALA A 69 -4.20 -11.52 -9.34
CA ALA A 69 -4.86 -11.99 -10.55
C ALA A 69 -5.83 -10.94 -11.10
N PHE A 70 -6.67 -10.36 -10.24
CA PHE A 70 -7.59 -9.29 -10.63
C PHE A 70 -6.86 -8.08 -11.23
N GLY A 71 -5.81 -7.60 -10.54
CA GLY A 71 -5.03 -6.45 -11.02
C GLY A 71 -4.34 -6.74 -12.37
N LEU A 72 -3.83 -7.95 -12.56
CA LEU A 72 -3.22 -8.39 -13.81
C LEU A 72 -4.24 -8.44 -14.95
N ASP A 73 -5.42 -9.03 -14.72
CA ASP A 73 -6.49 -9.10 -15.71
C ASP A 73 -6.94 -7.70 -16.14
N LEU A 74 -7.11 -6.78 -15.19
CA LEU A 74 -7.48 -5.39 -15.48
C LEU A 74 -6.45 -4.69 -16.38
N VAL A 75 -5.15 -4.91 -16.13
CA VAL A 75 -4.08 -4.35 -16.97
C VAL A 75 -4.09 -4.97 -18.36
N LEU A 76 -4.24 -6.30 -18.46
CA LEU A 76 -4.26 -7.01 -19.75
C LEU A 76 -5.47 -6.63 -20.61
N ASP A 77 -6.64 -6.44 -20.00
CA ASP A 77 -7.84 -5.96 -20.68
C ASP A 77 -7.64 -4.55 -21.25
N GLY A 78 -7.00 -3.65 -20.50
CA GLY A 78 -6.66 -2.31 -20.98
C GLY A 78 -5.68 -2.34 -22.17
N VAL A 79 -4.68 -3.22 -22.14
CA VAL A 79 -3.75 -3.43 -23.25
C VAL A 79 -4.49 -3.98 -24.47
N ALA A 80 -5.34 -4.99 -24.30
CA ALA A 80 -6.12 -5.58 -25.37
C ALA A 80 -7.04 -4.56 -26.05
N ALA A 81 -7.74 -3.73 -25.26
CA ALA A 81 -8.59 -2.66 -25.77
C ALA A 81 -7.80 -1.61 -26.57
N THR A 82 -6.59 -1.26 -26.10
CA THR A 82 -5.70 -0.32 -26.79
C THR A 82 -5.23 -0.86 -28.14
N ILE A 83 -4.83 -2.13 -28.21
CA ILE A 83 -4.43 -2.80 -29.46
C ILE A 83 -5.62 -2.85 -30.44
N ALA A 84 -6.81 -3.24 -29.95
CA ALA A 84 -8.02 -3.30 -30.78
C ALA A 84 -8.42 -1.91 -31.32
N ALA A 85 -8.20 -0.85 -30.54
CA ALA A 85 -8.44 0.52 -31.00
C ALA A 85 -7.44 0.97 -32.06
N ALA A 86 -6.16 0.60 -31.93
CA ALA A 86 -5.10 0.96 -32.88
C ALA A 86 -5.16 0.17 -34.21
N GLY A 87 -5.80 -0.99 -34.22
CA GLY A 87 -6.00 -1.80 -35.43
C GLY A 87 -7.19 -1.38 -36.30
N ARG A 88 -7.94 -0.34 -35.92
CA ARG A 88 -9.04 0.26 -36.68
C ARG A 88 -8.58 1.55 -37.36
#